data_AF-L8JPC4-F1
#
_entry.id   AF-L8JPC4-F1
#
_cell.length_a   1.000
_cell.length_b   1.000
_cell.length_c   1.000
_cell.angle_alpha   90.00
_cell.angle_beta   90.00
_cell.angle_gamma   90.00
#
_symmetry.space_group_name_H-M   'P 1'
#
loop_
_entity.id
_entity.type
_entity.pdbx_description
1 polymer ?
#
loop_
_entity_poly.entity_id
_entity_poly.type
_entity_poly.pdbx_seq_one_letter_code
_entity_poly.pdbx_strand_id
1 'polypeptide(L)'
;MKDQMEQRVEETASEQTEWMKANLSLNGDQLEDVREINHKYVEKREEVFMEEESAENKWEELEENWNEQMEELEDVLDANQYAKLQTVKNQWYNEMRLRWQTDTRHEKDDGMEDDDY
;
A
#
# COMPACT_ATOMS: atom_id res chain seq x y z
N MET A 1 -18.14 11.21 0.46
CA MET A 1 -16.75 10.83 0.79
C MET A 1 -16.61 9.34 0.97
N LYS A 2 -17.44 8.68 1.81
CA LYS A 2 -17.45 7.22 1.97
C LYS A 2 -17.58 6.45 0.65
N ASP A 3 -18.53 6.83 -0.20
CA ASP A 3 -18.73 6.17 -1.50
C ASP A 3 -17.55 6.31 -2.47
N GLN A 4 -16.74 7.38 -2.33
CA GLN A 4 -15.55 7.59 -3.16
C GLN A 4 -14.34 6.80 -2.63
N MET A 5 -14.25 6.63 -1.30
CA MET A 5 -13.25 5.77 -0.68
C MET A 5 -13.53 4.31 -1.06
N GLU A 6 -14.76 3.85 -0.89
CA GLU A 6 -15.17 2.49 -1.24
C GLU A 6 -14.88 2.16 -2.73
N GLN A 7 -15.15 3.10 -3.63
CA GLN A 7 -14.80 2.94 -5.04
C GLN A 7 -13.27 2.82 -5.25
N ARG A 8 -12.46 3.67 -4.60
CA ARG A 8 -10.99 3.58 -4.70
C ARG A 8 -10.45 2.28 -4.10
N VAL A 9 -11.04 1.82 -3.01
CA VAL A 9 -10.68 0.55 -2.37
C VAL A 9 -10.92 -0.60 -3.33
N GLU A 10 -12.12 -0.70 -3.90
CA GLU A 10 -12.45 -1.78 -4.85
C GLU A 10 -11.59 -1.73 -6.11
N GLU A 11 -11.40 -0.54 -6.69
CA GLU A 11 -10.56 -0.36 -7.88
C GLU A 11 -9.10 -0.79 -7.61
N THR A 12 -8.51 -0.29 -6.54
CA THR A 12 -7.11 -0.59 -6.18
C THR A 12 -6.93 -2.06 -5.78
N ALA A 13 -7.86 -2.63 -5.00
CA ALA A 13 -7.82 -4.03 -4.61
C ALA A 13 -7.95 -4.96 -5.83
N SER A 14 -8.82 -4.60 -6.78
CA SER A 14 -8.99 -5.32 -8.04
C SER A 14 -7.72 -5.28 -8.89
N GLU A 15 -7.08 -4.11 -9.02
CA GLU A 15 -5.81 -3.96 -9.74
C GLU A 15 -4.68 -4.80 -9.13
N GLN A 16 -4.55 -4.78 -7.80
CA GLN A 16 -3.57 -5.62 -7.08
C GLN A 16 -3.83 -7.11 -7.32
N THR A 17 -5.11 -7.51 -7.26
CA THR A 17 -5.52 -8.91 -7.45
C THR A 17 -5.26 -9.38 -8.87
N GLU A 18 -5.60 -8.59 -9.90
CA GLU A 18 -5.34 -8.94 -11.29
C GLU A 18 -3.84 -8.96 -11.60
N TRP A 19 -3.05 -8.06 -11.00
CA TRP A 19 -1.59 -8.13 -11.10
C TRP A 19 -1.06 -9.44 -10.50
N MET A 20 -1.51 -9.81 -9.29
CA MET A 20 -1.07 -11.04 -8.62
C MET A 20 -1.49 -12.28 -9.41
N LYS A 21 -2.72 -12.32 -9.93
CA LYS A 21 -3.20 -13.40 -10.79
C LYS A 21 -2.34 -13.56 -12.05
N ALA A 22 -2.05 -12.46 -12.75
CA ALA A 22 -1.25 -12.49 -13.98
C ALA A 22 0.22 -12.86 -13.74
N ASN A 23 0.78 -12.48 -12.58
CA ASN A 23 2.21 -12.63 -12.33
C ASN A 23 2.58 -13.80 -11.42
N LEU A 24 1.68 -14.23 -10.54
CA LEU A 24 1.89 -15.32 -9.59
C LEU A 24 1.16 -16.61 -10.02
N SER A 25 0.34 -16.56 -11.08
CA SER A 25 -0.40 -17.74 -11.58
C SER A 25 -1.29 -18.36 -10.49
N LEU A 26 -2.06 -17.50 -9.80
CA LEU A 26 -2.98 -17.92 -8.74
C LEU A 26 -3.98 -18.96 -9.24
N ASN A 27 -4.27 -19.97 -8.41
CA ASN A 27 -5.36 -20.90 -8.66
C ASN A 27 -6.72 -20.30 -8.23
N GLY A 28 -7.80 -21.04 -8.45
CA GLY A 28 -9.17 -20.56 -8.18
C GLY A 28 -9.42 -20.23 -6.71
N ASP A 29 -8.95 -21.08 -5.79
CA ASP A 29 -9.14 -20.89 -4.35
C ASP A 29 -8.28 -19.72 -3.84
N GLN A 30 -7.01 -19.67 -4.28
CA GLN A 30 -6.10 -18.56 -3.96
C GLN A 30 -6.61 -17.20 -4.45
N LEU A 31 -7.31 -17.15 -5.59
CA LEU A 31 -7.78 -15.90 -6.17
C LEU A 31 -8.84 -15.22 -5.29
N GLU A 32 -9.72 -16.01 -4.66
CA GLU A 32 -10.75 -15.48 -3.76
C GLU A 32 -10.12 -14.93 -2.49
N ASP A 33 -9.25 -15.72 -1.84
CA ASP A 33 -8.54 -15.31 -0.62
C ASP A 33 -7.67 -14.07 -0.86
N VAL A 34 -6.91 -14.03 -1.95
CA VAL A 34 -6.07 -12.87 -2.32
C VAL A 34 -6.91 -11.62 -2.54
N ARG A 35 -8.10 -11.74 -3.14
CA ARG A 35 -8.99 -10.59 -3.36
C ARG A 35 -9.47 -10.01 -2.02
N GLU A 36 -9.87 -10.87 -1.09
CA GLU A 36 -10.31 -10.44 0.24
C GLU A 36 -9.18 -9.77 1.02
N ILE A 37 -7.99 -10.38 1.03
CA ILE A 37 -6.81 -9.83 1.69
C ILE A 37 -6.43 -8.47 1.07
N ASN A 38 -6.40 -8.36 -0.25
CA ASN A 38 -6.09 -7.10 -0.92
C ASN A 38 -7.12 -6.01 -0.58
N HIS A 39 -8.42 -6.33 -0.61
CA HIS A 39 -9.47 -5.37 -0.24
C HIS A 39 -9.28 -4.86 1.19
N LYS A 40 -9.14 -5.77 2.16
CA LYS A 40 -8.93 -5.44 3.57
C LYS A 40 -7.76 -4.48 3.78
N TYR A 41 -6.61 -4.77 3.19
CA TYR A 41 -5.42 -3.95 3.41
C TYR A 41 -5.39 -2.66 2.59
N VAL A 42 -6.07 -2.60 1.45
CA VAL A 42 -6.30 -1.33 0.75
C VAL A 42 -7.21 -0.42 1.58
N GLU A 43 -8.28 -0.95 2.15
CA GLU A 43 -9.18 -0.21 3.04
C GLU A 43 -8.42 0.37 4.24
N LYS A 44 -7.68 -0.47 4.97
CA LYS A 44 -6.83 -0.01 6.10
C LYS A 44 -5.89 1.13 5.71
N ARG A 45 -5.25 1.05 4.53
CA ARG A 45 -4.33 2.11 4.09
C ARG A 45 -5.05 3.40 3.71
N GLU A 46 -6.22 3.32 3.07
CA GLU A 46 -7.05 4.50 2.80
C GLU A 46 -7.48 5.19 4.11
N GLU A 47 -7.75 4.43 5.18
CA GLU A 47 -8.03 4.98 6.51
C GLU A 47 -6.82 5.76 7.07
N VAL A 48 -5.61 5.19 7.02
CA VAL A 48 -4.37 5.89 7.44
C VAL A 48 -4.17 7.21 6.69
N PHE A 49 -4.51 7.26 5.40
CA PHE A 49 -4.44 8.50 4.63
C PHE A 49 -5.39 9.58 5.14
N MET A 50 -6.56 9.20 5.66
CA MET A 50 -7.59 10.11 6.18
C MET A 50 -7.32 10.60 7.60
N GLU A 51 -6.45 9.95 8.36
CA GLU A 51 -6.16 10.33 9.75
C GLU A 51 -5.44 11.68 9.85
N GLU A 52 -5.62 12.37 10.97
CA GLU A 52 -4.90 13.62 11.27
C GLU A 52 -3.60 13.34 12.03
N GLU A 53 -2.80 12.43 11.48
CA GLU A 53 -1.52 11.95 12.00
C GLU A 53 -0.34 12.64 11.29
N SER A 54 0.84 12.61 11.92
CA SER A 54 2.06 13.10 11.26
C SER A 54 2.44 12.21 10.07
N ALA A 55 3.12 12.79 9.08
CA ALA A 55 3.56 12.02 7.91
C ALA A 55 4.51 10.86 8.26
N GLU A 56 5.22 10.94 9.40
CA GLU A 56 6.08 9.87 9.89
C GLU A 56 5.27 8.72 10.49
N ASN A 57 4.30 9.03 11.37
CA ASN A 57 3.41 8.03 11.95
C ASN A 57 2.58 7.31 10.88
N LYS A 58 2.01 8.06 9.92
CA LYS A 58 1.29 7.47 8.78
C LYS A 58 2.18 6.50 8.00
N TRP A 59 3.45 6.82 7.82
CA TRP A 59 4.37 5.94 7.12
C TRP A 59 4.63 4.64 7.89
N GLU A 60 4.82 4.72 9.22
CA GLU A 60 4.97 3.55 10.08
C GLU A 60 3.74 2.64 10.00
N GLU A 61 2.53 3.21 10.10
CA GLU A 61 1.30 2.43 9.99
C GLU A 61 1.07 1.82 8.60
N LEU A 62 1.40 2.56 7.54
CA LEU A 62 1.40 2.00 6.19
C LEU A 62 2.36 0.81 6.12
N GLU A 63 3.60 0.94 6.63
CA GLU A 63 4.59 -0.14 6.64
C GLU A 63 4.09 -1.38 7.40
N GLU A 64 3.50 -1.20 8.56
CA GLU A 64 2.87 -2.28 9.34
C GLU A 64 1.76 -2.97 8.54
N ASN A 65 0.85 -2.20 7.94
CA ASN A 65 -0.21 -2.73 7.08
C ASN A 65 0.35 -3.54 5.89
N TRP A 66 1.46 -3.11 5.29
CA TRP A 66 2.12 -3.89 4.23
C TRP A 66 2.77 -5.18 4.76
N ASN A 67 3.29 -5.19 5.99
CA ASN A 67 3.88 -6.38 6.58
C ASN A 67 2.82 -7.41 6.96
N GLU A 68 1.75 -6.98 7.62
CA GLU A 68 0.64 -7.87 7.95
C GLU A 68 -0.03 -8.46 6.69
N GLN A 69 -0.20 -7.66 5.62
CA GLN A 69 -0.71 -8.17 4.35
C GLN A 69 0.18 -9.29 3.80
N MET A 70 1.50 -9.14 3.91
CA MET A 70 2.44 -10.16 3.44
C MET A 70 2.36 -11.43 4.29
N GLU A 71 2.21 -11.31 5.61
CA GLU A 71 2.03 -12.47 6.49
C GLU A 71 0.74 -13.24 6.13
N GLU A 72 -0.38 -12.56 5.91
CA GLU A 72 -1.62 -13.23 5.50
C GLU A 72 -1.52 -13.85 4.10
N LEU A 73 -0.80 -13.21 3.17
CA LEU A 73 -0.55 -13.77 1.84
C LEU A 73 0.42 -14.96 1.88
N GLU A 74 1.29 -15.08 2.88
CA GLU A 74 2.19 -16.24 3.03
C GLU A 74 1.42 -17.53 3.29
N ASP A 75 0.29 -17.45 4.00
CA ASP A 75 -0.56 -18.61 4.30
C ASP A 75 -1.37 -19.08 3.08
N VAL A 76 -1.59 -18.19 2.09
CA VAL A 76 -2.39 -18.46 0.88
C VAL A 76 -1.51 -18.84 -0.31
N LEU A 77 -0.36 -18.18 -0.45
CA LEU A 77 0.54 -18.35 -1.57
C LEU A 77 1.51 -19.52 -1.34
N ASP A 78 1.91 -20.19 -2.42
CA ASP A 78 3.02 -21.11 -2.32
C ASP A 78 4.36 -20.36 -2.16
N ALA A 79 5.39 -21.07 -1.71
CA ALA A 79 6.71 -20.48 -1.44
C ALA A 79 7.32 -19.73 -2.64
N ASN A 80 7.07 -20.17 -3.88
CA ASN A 80 7.61 -19.51 -5.07
C ASN A 80 6.81 -18.24 -5.39
N GLN A 81 5.48 -18.30 -5.28
CA GLN A 81 4.58 -17.16 -5.45
C GLN A 81 4.89 -16.07 -4.42
N TYR A 82 5.04 -16.46 -3.16
CA TYR A 82 5.35 -15.56 -2.06
C TYR A 82 6.72 -14.90 -2.21
N ALA A 83 7.77 -15.66 -2.55
CA ALA A 83 9.10 -15.09 -2.79
C ALA A 83 9.12 -14.06 -3.94
N LYS A 84 8.33 -14.32 -5.01
CA LYS A 84 8.16 -13.37 -6.11
C LYS A 84 7.45 -12.09 -5.64
N LEU A 85 6.41 -12.23 -4.83
CA LEU A 85 5.69 -11.11 -4.26
C LEU A 85 6.58 -10.26 -3.34
N GLN A 86 7.36 -10.88 -2.45
CA GLN A 86 8.31 -10.18 -1.57
C GLN A 86 9.29 -9.29 -2.35
N THR A 87 9.79 -9.79 -3.49
CA THR A 87 10.70 -9.02 -4.35
C THR A 87 10.04 -7.76 -4.89
N VAL A 88 8.79 -7.88 -5.37
CA VAL A 88 8.04 -6.75 -5.93
C VAL A 88 7.63 -5.77 -4.84
N LYS A 89 7.18 -6.26 -3.68
CA LYS A 89 6.85 -5.43 -2.51
C LYS A 89 8.02 -4.57 -2.09
N ASN A 90 9.23 -5.13 -2.02
CA ASN A 90 10.42 -4.36 -1.66
C ASN A 90 10.76 -3.27 -2.68
N GLN A 91 10.50 -3.50 -3.97
CA GLN A 91 10.70 -2.45 -4.99
C GLN A 91 9.69 -1.32 -4.82
N TRP A 92 8.40 -1.65 -4.73
CA TRP A 92 7.32 -0.68 -4.54
C TRP A 92 7.46 0.12 -3.25
N TYR A 93 7.77 -0.56 -2.14
CA TYR A 93 7.98 0.09 -0.84
C TYR A 93 9.11 1.13 -0.91
N ASN A 94 10.25 0.78 -1.52
CA ASN A 94 11.38 1.71 -1.66
C ASN A 94 11.02 2.92 -2.54
N GLU A 95 10.33 2.69 -3.67
CA GLU A 95 9.88 3.78 -4.55
C GLU A 95 8.90 4.71 -3.85
N MET A 96 7.94 4.15 -3.11
CA MET A 96 6.94 4.91 -2.38
C MET A 96 7.56 5.70 -1.23
N ARG A 97 8.50 5.09 -0.48
CA ARG A 97 9.24 5.76 0.60
C ARG A 97 10.04 6.95 0.08
N LEU A 98 10.69 6.79 -1.07
CA LEU A 98 11.45 7.87 -1.70
C LEU A 98 10.54 9.04 -2.10
N ARG A 99 9.36 8.76 -2.70
CA ARG A 99 8.37 9.80 -3.02
C ARG A 99 7.85 10.51 -1.78
N TRP A 100 7.52 9.76 -0.74
CA TRP A 100 7.03 10.31 0.52
C TRP A 100 8.03 11.28 1.16
N GLN A 101 9.32 10.91 1.13
CA GLN A 101 10.41 11.75 1.62
C GLN A 101 10.65 13.00 0.76
N THR A 102 10.42 12.94 -0.56
CA THR A 102 10.57 14.12 -1.43
C THR A 102 9.42 15.11 -1.28
N ASP A 103 8.20 14.61 -1.10
CA ASP A 103 7.01 15.45 -0.96
C ASP A 103 7.01 16.17 0.40
N THR A 104 7.32 15.46 1.49
CA THR A 104 7.50 16.06 2.82
C THR A 104 8.67 17.04 2.91
N ARG A 105 9.62 16.99 1.97
CA ARG A 105 10.75 17.93 1.90
C ARG A 105 10.39 19.23 1.18
N HIS A 106 9.53 19.18 0.15
CA HIS A 106 9.02 20.39 -0.50
C HIS A 106 8.16 21.23 0.46
N GLU A 107 7.35 20.59 1.30
CA GLU A 107 6.54 21.32 2.30
C GLU A 107 7.38 22.08 3.35
N LYS A 108 8.64 21.68 3.59
CA LYS A 108 9.54 22.39 4.51
C LYS A 108 10.28 23.56 3.87
N ASP A 109 10.51 23.54 2.56
CA ASP A 109 11.26 24.58 1.86
C ASP A 109 10.34 25.73 1.37
N ASP A 110 9.05 25.47 1.12
CA ASP A 110 8.07 26.51 0.76
C ASP A 110 7.58 27.36 1.96
N GLY A 111 8.10 27.09 3.16
CA GLY A 111 7.79 27.80 4.41
C GLY A 111 8.87 28.81 4.87
N MET A 112 9.92 29.06 4.08
CA MET A 112 10.75 30.26 4.28
C MET A 112 10.10 31.42 3.55
N GLU A 113 9.19 32.11 4.26
CA GLU A 113 8.87 33.50 3.95
C GLU A 113 10.20 34.27 3.83
N ASP A 114 10.45 34.82 2.65
CA ASP A 114 11.36 35.94 2.44
C ASP A 114 10.84 37.15 3.25
N ASP A 115 10.97 37.11 4.57
CA ASP A 115 10.95 38.28 5.45
C ASP A 115 12.34 38.93 5.39
N ASP A 116 12.69 39.43 4.21
CA ASP A 116 13.82 40.35 4.03
C ASP A 116 13.36 41.76 4.44
N TYR A 117 13.92 42.21 5.57
CA TYR A 117 13.80 43.54 6.21
C TYR A 117 14.20 44.73 5.34
#